data_AF-A0AAV8V6S9-F1
#
_entry.id   AF-A0AAV8V6S9-F1
#
_cell.length_a   1.000
_cell.length_b   1.000
_cell.length_c   1.000
_cell.angle_alpha   90.00
_cell.angle_beta   90.00
_cell.angle_gamma   90.00
#
_symmetry.space_group_name_H-M   'P 1'
#
loop_
_entity.id
_entity.type
_entity.pdbx_description
1 polymer ?
#
loop_
_entity_poly.entity_id
_entity_poly.type
_entity_poly.pdbx_seq_one_letter_code
_entity_poly.pdbx_strand_id
1 'polypeptide(L)'
;MEEYVEDILFQGLLNGHPEYHKYLNLRPSNAKSSNLFLNYRNGKCTNQVIGKGTIGRWPLKNPVAYTGHSFRRTSAILLANKGEDILGLKRHGGWKSSSTAEGYIEDSIENKIKFAKKNSS
;
A
#
# COMPACT_ATOMS: atom_id res chain seq x y z
N MET A 1 -11.54 14.43 -10.06
CA MET A 1 -11.85 13.26 -10.90
C MET A 1 -10.80 12.16 -10.73
N GLU A 2 -9.51 12.45 -10.84
CA GLU A 2 -8.43 11.44 -10.74
C GLU A 2 -8.33 10.75 -9.36
N GLU A 3 -8.48 11.50 -8.26
CA GLU A 3 -8.52 10.95 -6.89
C GLU A 3 -9.72 10.01 -6.64
N TYR A 4 -10.83 10.23 -7.35
CA TYR A 4 -12.04 9.40 -7.26
C TYR A 4 -11.89 8.07 -8.01
N VAL A 5 -11.12 8.04 -9.10
CA VAL A 5 -10.91 6.83 -9.91
C VAL A 5 -9.96 5.86 -9.19
N GLU A 6 -8.92 6.37 -8.53
CA GLU A 6 -8.02 5.59 -7.67
C GLU A 6 -8.78 4.98 -6.48
N ASP A 7 -9.63 5.76 -5.81
CA ASP A 7 -10.47 5.26 -4.72
C ASP A 7 -11.42 4.16 -5.19
N ILE A 8 -12.02 4.29 -6.38
CA ILE A 8 -12.90 3.27 -6.96
C ILE A 8 -12.13 2.00 -7.33
N LEU A 9 -10.91 2.11 -7.88
CA LEU A 9 -10.08 0.95 -8.23
C LEU A 9 -9.59 0.22 -6.98
N PHE A 10 -9.17 0.96 -5.95
CA PHE A 10 -8.67 0.42 -4.69
C PHE A 10 -9.80 -0.22 -3.87
N GLN A 11 -10.97 0.42 -3.81
CA GLN A 11 -12.18 -0.19 -3.24
C GLN A 11 -12.57 -1.45 -4.03
N GLY A 12 -12.53 -1.41 -5.37
CA GLY A 12 -12.79 -2.57 -6.23
C GLY A 12 -11.84 -3.75 -5.97
N LEU A 13 -10.55 -3.47 -5.75
CA LEU A 13 -9.55 -4.49 -5.41
C LEU A 13 -9.78 -5.09 -4.02
N LEU A 14 -10.07 -4.26 -3.02
CA LEU A 14 -10.34 -4.73 -1.66
C LEU A 14 -11.64 -5.52 -1.58
N ASN A 15 -12.67 -5.12 -2.33
CA ASN A 15 -13.97 -5.78 -2.39
C ASN A 15 -13.92 -7.20 -2.99
N GLY A 16 -12.79 -7.64 -3.56
CA GLY A 16 -12.62 -9.01 -4.04
C GLY A 16 -11.80 -9.91 -3.11
N HIS A 17 -11.18 -9.34 -2.07
CA HIS A 17 -10.22 -10.06 -1.23
C HIS A 17 -10.94 -10.71 -0.03
N PRO A 18 -10.84 -12.03 0.20
CA PRO A 18 -11.64 -12.72 1.22
C PRO A 18 -11.39 -12.20 2.65
N GLU A 19 -10.18 -11.74 2.93
CA GLU A 19 -9.75 -11.12 4.18
C GLU A 19 -10.46 -9.79 4.46
N TYR A 20 -10.77 -9.02 3.42
CA TYR A 20 -11.54 -7.79 3.55
C TYR A 20 -12.95 -8.09 4.05
N HIS A 21 -13.66 -9.03 3.41
CA HIS A 21 -14.99 -9.43 3.85
C HIS A 21 -14.99 -10.08 5.22
N LYS A 22 -13.98 -10.93 5.51
CA LYS A 22 -13.80 -11.51 6.84
C LYS A 22 -13.68 -10.41 7.90
N TYR A 23 -12.91 -9.36 7.62
CA TYR A 23 -12.79 -8.22 8.53
C TYR A 23 -14.11 -7.43 8.64
N LEU A 24 -14.79 -7.15 7.53
CA LEU A 24 -16.08 -6.45 7.54
C LEU A 24 -17.12 -7.17 8.40
N ASN A 25 -17.17 -8.50 8.32
CA ASN A 25 -18.11 -9.32 9.11
C ASN A 25 -17.82 -9.29 10.62
N LEU A 26 -16.59 -8.93 11.03
CA LEU A 26 -16.26 -8.73 12.45
C LEU A 26 -16.68 -7.34 12.96
N ARG A 27 -16.99 -6.40 12.07
CA ARG A 27 -17.37 -5.04 12.46
C ARG A 27 -18.77 -5.04 13.08
N PRO A 28 -19.00 -4.21 14.10
CA PRO A 28 -20.35 -4.04 14.64
C PRO A 28 -21.30 -3.51 13.56
N SER A 29 -22.52 -4.03 13.52
CA SER A 29 -23.54 -3.61 12.54
C SER A 29 -23.93 -2.13 12.66
N ASN A 30 -23.70 -1.53 13.84
CA ASN A 30 -23.91 -0.10 14.11
C ASN A 30 -22.63 0.74 13.95
N ALA A 31 -21.66 0.28 13.16
CA ALA A 31 -20.46 1.04 12.81
C ALA A 31 -20.79 2.44 12.29
N LYS A 32 -20.44 3.46 13.08
CA LYS A 32 -20.71 4.86 12.73
C LYS A 32 -19.66 5.48 11.80
N SER A 33 -18.44 4.93 11.80
CA SER A 33 -17.33 5.45 11.02
C SER A 33 -17.16 4.70 9.71
N SER A 34 -16.93 5.44 8.63
CA SER A 34 -16.54 4.91 7.31
C SER A 34 -15.09 4.42 7.25
N ASN A 35 -14.26 4.72 8.26
CA ASN A 35 -12.87 4.26 8.28
C ASN A 35 -12.80 2.73 8.25
N LEU A 36 -11.84 2.19 7.49
CA LEU A 36 -11.69 0.74 7.37
C LEU A 36 -11.33 0.10 8.70
N PHE A 37 -10.33 0.61 9.42
CA PHE A 37 -9.85 0.00 10.65
C PHE A 37 -10.51 0.60 11.89
N LEU A 38 -11.25 -0.25 12.60
CA LEU A 38 -11.77 0.02 13.92
C LEU A 38 -10.95 -0.70 15.00
N ASN A 39 -11.10 -0.22 16.23
CA ASN A 39 -10.37 -0.71 17.38
C ASN A 39 -10.89 -2.11 17.77
N TYR A 40 -9.97 -3.00 18.12
CA TYR A 40 -10.28 -4.37 18.51
C TYR A 40 -9.74 -4.61 19.92
N ARG A 41 -10.64 -4.90 20.87
CA ARG A 41 -10.29 -5.07 22.29
C ARG A 41 -11.08 -6.23 22.88
N ASN A 42 -10.45 -7.02 23.73
CA ASN A 42 -11.08 -8.14 24.44
C ASN A 42 -11.85 -9.08 23.50
N GLY A 43 -11.26 -9.41 22.35
CA GLY A 43 -11.87 -10.33 21.38
C GLY A 43 -13.00 -9.74 20.53
N LYS A 44 -13.26 -8.42 20.61
CA LYS A 44 -14.37 -7.78 19.88
C LYS A 44 -13.95 -6.49 19.18
N CYS A 45 -14.55 -6.24 18.01
CA CYS A 45 -14.44 -4.98 17.28
C CYS A 45 -15.37 -3.93 17.90
N THR A 46 -14.88 -2.71 18.12
CA THR A 46 -15.66 -1.60 18.69
C THR A 46 -15.85 -0.49 17.67
N ASN A 47 -16.78 0.44 17.90
CA ASN A 47 -17.04 1.54 16.97
C ASN A 47 -15.94 2.62 16.91
N GLN A 48 -14.94 2.55 17.79
CA GLN A 48 -13.88 3.54 17.85
C GLN A 48 -12.87 3.30 16.72
N VAL A 49 -12.46 4.36 16.03
CA VAL A 49 -11.41 4.28 15.01
C VAL A 49 -10.08 3.91 15.69
N ILE A 50 -9.28 3.06 15.03
CA ILE A 50 -7.95 2.72 15.53
C ILE A 50 -7.02 3.94 15.50
N GLY A 51 -6.26 4.16 16.57
CA GLY A 51 -5.25 5.22 16.59
C GLY A 51 -3.99 4.84 15.81
N LYS A 52 -3.33 5.82 15.17
CA LYS A 52 -2.04 5.64 14.45
C LYS A 52 -0.98 4.93 15.32
N GLY A 53 -0.88 5.30 16.60
CA GLY A 53 0.06 4.67 17.53
C GLY A 53 -0.27 3.20 17.86
N THR A 54 -1.52 2.76 17.67
CA THR A 54 -1.90 1.34 17.82
C THR A 54 -1.50 0.54 16.60
N ILE A 55 -1.69 1.07 15.39
CA ILE A 55 -1.21 0.42 14.15
C ILE A 55 0.31 0.22 14.20
N GLY A 56 1.06 1.21 14.67
CA GLY A 56 2.51 1.11 14.81
C GLY A 56 2.99 0.07 15.84
N ARG A 57 2.11 -0.41 16.73
CA ARG A 57 2.40 -1.45 17.72
C ARG A 57 1.97 -2.85 17.29
N TRP A 58 1.46 -3.01 16.07
CA TRP A 58 1.09 -4.35 15.59
C TRP A 58 2.34 -5.24 15.61
N PRO A 59 2.28 -6.46 16.19
CA PRO A 59 3.41 -7.37 16.16
C PRO A 59 3.85 -7.69 14.73
N LEU A 60 4.96 -7.09 14.32
CA LEU A 60 5.68 -7.40 13.09
C LEU A 60 7.03 -8.01 13.48
N LYS A 61 7.48 -9.02 12.72
CA LYS A 61 8.85 -9.52 12.88
C LYS A 61 9.80 -8.40 12.48
N ASN A 62 10.54 -7.83 13.44
CA ASN A 62 11.42 -6.66 13.25
C ASN A 62 10.67 -5.36 12.86
N PRO A 63 9.93 -4.72 13.79
CA PRO A 63 9.07 -3.57 13.48
C PRO A 63 9.83 -2.34 12.96
N VAL A 64 11.12 -2.21 13.24
CA VAL A 64 11.98 -1.14 12.71
C VAL A 64 12.16 -1.29 11.19
N ALA A 65 12.20 -2.54 10.68
CA ALA A 65 12.34 -2.81 9.26
C ALA A 65 11.01 -2.67 8.48
N TYR A 66 9.86 -2.84 9.14
CA TYR A 66 8.54 -2.88 8.51
C TYR A 66 7.66 -1.71 8.95
N THR A 67 7.95 -0.53 8.41
CA THR A 67 7.11 0.66 8.58
C THR A 67 6.13 0.80 7.40
N GLY A 68 5.12 1.67 7.54
CA GLY A 68 4.28 2.04 6.38
C GLY A 68 5.09 2.60 5.21
N HIS A 69 6.20 3.29 5.49
CA HIS A 69 7.13 3.73 4.45
C HIS A 69 7.82 2.54 3.76
N SER A 70 8.25 1.52 4.51
CA SER A 70 8.83 0.29 3.96
C SER A 70 7.85 -0.40 3.00
N PHE A 71 6.56 -0.46 3.34
CA PHE A 71 5.52 -1.00 2.46
C PHE A 71 5.38 -0.20 1.17
N ARG A 72 5.30 1.13 1.27
CA ARG A 72 5.22 2.03 0.10
C ARG A 72 6.44 1.86 -0.82
N ARG A 73 7.65 1.82 -0.27
CA ARG A 73 8.89 1.59 -1.05
C ARG A 73 8.86 0.24 -1.77
N THR A 74 8.56 -0.83 -1.03
CA THR A 74 8.55 -2.19 -1.58
C THR A 74 7.52 -2.34 -2.69
N SER A 75 6.32 -1.77 -2.49
CA SER A 75 5.26 -1.79 -3.49
C SER A 75 5.67 -1.07 -4.79
N ALA A 76 6.29 0.10 -4.69
CA ALA A 76 6.79 0.83 -5.85
C ALA A 76 7.94 0.10 -6.57
N ILE A 77 8.90 -0.46 -5.82
CA ILE A 77 10.00 -1.24 -6.42
C ILE A 77 9.47 -2.48 -7.14
N LEU A 78 8.49 -3.19 -6.56
CA LEU A 78 7.86 -4.34 -7.21
C LEU A 78 7.17 -3.94 -8.52
N LEU A 79 6.50 -2.80 -8.54
CA LEU A 79 5.85 -2.26 -9.74
C LEU A 79 6.90 -1.86 -10.81
N ALA A 80 7.99 -1.21 -10.38
CA ALA A 80 9.11 -0.87 -11.25
C ALA A 80 9.82 -2.11 -11.82
N ASN A 81 10.01 -3.17 -11.01
CA ASN A 81 10.55 -4.45 -11.48
C ASN A 81 9.62 -5.06 -12.53
N LYS A 82 8.30 -4.98 -12.38
CA LYS A 82 7.35 -5.42 -13.42
C LYS A 82 7.40 -4.61 -14.72
N GLY A 83 8.21 -3.55 -14.77
CA GLY A 83 8.44 -2.73 -15.97
C GLY A 83 7.47 -1.57 -16.12
N GLU A 84 6.77 -1.17 -15.05
CA GLU A 84 5.92 0.01 -15.06
C GLU A 84 6.73 1.28 -15.37
N ASP A 85 6.12 2.21 -16.11
CA ASP A 85 6.73 3.49 -16.41
C ASP A 85 6.64 4.49 -15.25
N ILE A 86 7.33 5.62 -15.41
CA ILE A 86 7.37 6.69 -14.40
C ILE A 86 5.98 7.28 -14.09
N LEU A 87 5.07 7.36 -15.06
CA LEU A 87 3.73 7.89 -14.88
C LEU A 87 2.87 6.92 -14.07
N GLY A 88 2.94 5.63 -14.37
CA GLY A 88 2.32 4.56 -13.61
C GLY A 88 2.80 4.50 -12.17
N LEU A 89 4.11 4.65 -11.95
CA LEU A 89 4.70 4.75 -10.61
C LEU A 89 4.24 6.00 -9.85
N LYS A 90 4.14 7.16 -10.52
CA LYS A 90 3.62 8.40 -9.92
C LYS A 90 2.17 8.27 -9.52
N ARG A 91 1.35 7.64 -10.37
CA ARG A 91 -0.05 7.34 -10.07
C ARG A 91 -0.16 6.41 -8.87
N HIS A 92 0.54 5.27 -8.89
CA HIS A 92 0.58 4.29 -7.81
C HIS A 92 1.04 4.88 -6.46
N GLY A 93 2.07 5.73 -6.48
CA GLY A 93 2.64 6.33 -5.27
C GLY A 93 1.97 7.63 -4.82
N GLY A 94 1.05 8.19 -5.62
CA GLY A 94 0.47 9.52 -5.42
C GLY A 94 1.50 10.66 -5.50
N TRP A 95 2.54 10.52 -6.32
CA TRP A 95 3.65 11.49 -6.39
C TRP A 95 3.43 12.56 -7.47
N LYS A 96 3.48 13.83 -7.05
CA LYS A 96 3.44 14.98 -7.97
C LYS A 96 4.78 15.18 -8.70
N SER A 97 5.89 15.06 -7.97
CA SER A 97 7.25 15.12 -8.54
C SER A 97 7.72 13.77 -9.05
N SER A 98 8.43 13.77 -10.19
CA SER A 98 9.07 12.57 -10.72
C SER A 98 10.30 12.15 -9.92
N SER A 99 10.99 13.08 -9.25
CA SER A 99 12.22 12.79 -8.49
C SER A 99 12.05 11.73 -7.40
N THR A 100 10.91 11.74 -6.71
CA THR A 100 10.60 10.71 -5.69
C THR A 100 10.34 9.34 -6.32
N ALA A 101 9.77 9.30 -7.52
CA ALA A 101 9.43 8.08 -8.24
C ALA A 101 10.67 7.46 -8.93
N GLU A 102 11.52 8.31 -9.50
CA GLU A 102 12.79 7.95 -10.15
C GLU A 102 13.70 7.15 -9.23
N GLY A 103 13.81 7.54 -7.95
CA GLY A 103 14.61 6.78 -6.98
C GLY A 103 14.20 5.32 -6.83
N TYR A 104 12.93 4.96 -7.05
CA TYR A 104 12.47 3.56 -7.01
C TYR A 104 12.77 2.79 -8.30
N ILE A 105 12.84 3.51 -9.44
CA ILE A 105 13.24 2.95 -10.74
C ILE A 105 14.74 2.67 -10.75
N GLU A 106 15.54 3.56 -10.17
CA GLU A 106 16.99 3.39 -10.03
C GLU A 106 17.35 2.21 -9.11
N ASP A 107 16.55 2.00 -8.05
CA ASP A 107 16.72 0.89 -7.13
C ASP A 107 16.23 -0.46 -7.69
N SER A 108 15.51 -0.47 -8.81
CA SER A 108 15.03 -1.70 -9.47
C SER A 108 16.18 -2.53 -10.03
N ILE A 109 16.26 -3.78 -9.58
CA ILE A 109 17.27 -4.76 -10.01
C ILE A 109 17.08 -5.07 -11.51
N GLU A 110 15.84 -5.13 -11.99
CA GLU A 110 15.56 -5.42 -13.39
C GLU A 110 16.03 -4.31 -14.33
N ASN A 111 15.90 -3.05 -13.91
CA ASN A 111 16.39 -1.92 -14.70
C ASN A 111 17.91 -1.93 -14.82
N LYS A 112 18.62 -2.27 -13.73
CA LYS A 112 20.08 -2.47 -13.74
C LYS A 112 20.48 -3.58 -14.71
N ILE A 113 19.76 -4.71 -14.71
CA ILE A 113 20.01 -5.83 -15.64
C ILE A 113 19.72 -5.44 -17.10
N LYS A 114 18.59 -4.77 -17.39
CA LYS A 114 18.24 -4.31 -18.74
C LYS A 114 19.28 -3.34 -19.30
N PHE A 115 19.72 -2.38 -18.48
CA PHE A 115 20.76 -1.44 -18.87
C PHE A 115 22.10 -2.13 -19.14
N ALA A 116 22.53 -3.05 -18.28
CA ALA A 116 23.76 -3.82 -18.49
C ALA A 116 23.72 -4.61 -19.81
N LYS A 117 22.60 -5.28 -20.11
CA LYS A 117 22.44 -6.05 -21.36
C LYS A 117 22.48 -5.16 -22.61
N LYS A 118 21.87 -3.97 -22.56
CA LYS A 118 21.85 -3.01 -23.69
C LYS A 118 23.23 -2.46 -24.04
N ASN A 119 24.14 -2.34 -23.07
CA ASN A 119 25.50 -1.84 -23.29
C ASN A 119 26.51 -2.95 -23.63
N SER A 120 26.06 -4.21 -23.72
CA SER A 120 26.90 -5.38 -24.04
C SER A 120 26.66 -5.91 -25.46
N SER A 121 25.94 -5.17 -26.31
CA SER A 121 25.57 -5.53 -27.69
C SER A 121 26.11 -4.52 -28.69
#